data_AF-A0A257QDQ8-F1
#
_entry.id   AF-A0A257QDQ8-F1
#
_cell.length_a   1.000
_cell.length_b   1.000
_cell.length_c   1.000
_cell.angle_alpha   90.00
_cell.angle_beta   90.00
_cell.angle_gamma   90.00
#
_symmetry.space_group_name_H-M   'P 1'
#
loop_
_entity.id
_entity.type
_entity.pdbx_description
1 polymer ?
#
loop_
_entity_poly.entity_id
_entity_poly.type
_entity_poly.pdbx_seq_one_letter_code
_entity_poly.pdbx_strand_id
1 'polypeptide(L)'
;TVAAAPSTLQSTAALVSLGGTTAAVNTLSLLTQASDFALINSGAGNSTELQNNVNEFYAQGAALPLYVLELGTTGTAATLQTWINANLQTVYAFTTPVAWDTVVTIPAPATPTLTSVSGGTLTGATYYVKVTYVNGIGETIGSTEATETLTANQLLVVDSPTAQVGATGYNVYASTTTNAETKQTTSPISIGTNWTMPTTGLVIGGPVPTTNTTGSEFAGVLSAYTSPSARVYFFLLTTTNTYTQYAGLKSVYACVPSPNALDTEASHVVGMYQFVSNAPSAVSLMRQQDFRFVYDVAAWPLLNNQSTLTELLNANVNVILTGAEGGISNTIIRNGTMMDGNDASVWWEADWVAIQSHLTLANAVINGSQSGQAVVDYNQSGVDTLLAVEL
;
A
#
# COMPACT_ATOMS: atom_id res chain seq x y z
N THR A 1 -16.46 38.95 -7.43
CA THR A 1 -15.51 38.13 -6.65
C THR A 1 -15.54 36.75 -7.24
N VAL A 2 -14.41 36.24 -7.73
CA VAL A 2 -14.32 34.86 -8.20
C VAL A 2 -14.34 33.98 -6.96
N ALA A 3 -15.36 33.12 -6.81
CA ALA A 3 -15.39 32.16 -5.71
C ALA A 3 -14.12 31.31 -5.75
N ALA A 4 -13.55 30.95 -4.60
CA ALA A 4 -12.46 29.98 -4.56
C ALA A 4 -12.87 28.75 -5.38
N ALA A 5 -12.02 28.35 -6.32
CA ALA A 5 -12.28 27.16 -7.11
C ALA A 5 -12.44 25.97 -6.15
N PRO A 6 -13.51 25.17 -6.26
CA PRO A 6 -13.65 23.96 -5.46
C PRO A 6 -12.39 23.11 -5.61
N SER A 7 -11.92 22.50 -4.52
CA SER A 7 -10.85 21.51 -4.61
C SER A 7 -11.27 20.42 -5.59
N THR A 8 -10.42 20.16 -6.58
CA THR A 8 -10.62 19.10 -7.57
C THR A 8 -9.99 17.78 -7.12
N LEU A 9 -9.45 17.72 -5.89
CA LEU A 9 -8.77 16.54 -5.35
C LEU A 9 -9.61 15.28 -5.54
N GLN A 10 -10.90 15.30 -5.15
CA GLN A 10 -11.74 14.11 -5.21
C GLN A 10 -12.05 13.62 -6.64
N SER A 11 -11.65 14.36 -7.67
CA SER A 11 -11.71 13.97 -9.07
C SER A 11 -10.33 13.70 -9.70
N THR A 12 -9.27 13.55 -8.89
CA THR A 12 -7.92 13.20 -9.41
C THR A 12 -7.58 11.74 -9.16
N ALA A 13 -7.26 11.05 -10.25
CA ALA A 13 -6.78 9.67 -10.24
C ALA A 13 -5.42 9.56 -10.92
N ALA A 14 -4.55 8.67 -10.46
CA ALA A 14 -3.27 8.38 -11.13
C ALA A 14 -2.99 6.88 -11.26
N LEU A 15 -2.41 6.50 -12.40
CA LEU A 15 -1.83 5.19 -12.62
C LEU A 15 -0.33 5.24 -12.32
N VAL A 16 0.19 4.30 -11.54
CA VAL A 16 1.63 4.22 -11.28
C VAL A 16 2.34 3.45 -12.40
N SER A 17 3.39 4.06 -12.95
CA SER A 17 4.25 3.46 -13.97
C SER A 17 5.66 3.19 -13.44
N LEU A 18 6.22 2.05 -13.86
CA LEU A 18 7.57 1.59 -13.53
C LEU A 18 8.42 1.50 -14.80
N GLY A 19 8.80 2.64 -15.35
CA GLY A 19 9.49 2.75 -16.63
C GLY A 19 8.62 2.42 -17.83
N GLY A 20 7.29 2.50 -17.68
CA GLY A 20 6.32 2.29 -18.75
C GLY A 20 6.05 3.55 -19.57
N THR A 21 6.57 4.70 -19.17
CA THR A 21 6.42 5.96 -19.89
C THR A 21 7.75 6.55 -20.36
N THR A 22 7.68 7.59 -21.19
CA THR A 22 8.83 8.45 -21.53
C THR A 22 8.98 9.64 -20.57
N ALA A 23 8.17 9.73 -19.50
CA ALA A 23 8.23 10.83 -18.55
C ALA A 23 9.48 10.75 -17.66
N ALA A 24 9.83 11.85 -17.01
CA ALA A 24 10.88 11.84 -16.01
C ALA A 24 10.40 11.13 -14.74
N VAL A 25 11.32 10.45 -14.04
CA VAL A 25 11.02 9.81 -12.76
C VAL A 25 10.52 10.86 -11.75
N ASN A 26 9.55 10.48 -10.93
CA ASN A 26 8.83 11.28 -9.94
C ASN A 26 7.95 12.40 -10.53
N THR A 27 7.49 12.25 -11.78
CA THR A 27 6.61 13.23 -12.42
C THR A 27 5.22 12.69 -12.70
N LEU A 28 4.21 13.55 -12.51
CA LEU A 28 2.84 13.32 -12.96
C LEU A 28 2.66 13.88 -14.37
N SER A 29 2.07 13.08 -15.25
CA SER A 29 1.69 13.47 -16.60
C SER A 29 0.19 13.26 -16.80
N LEU A 30 -0.50 14.24 -17.38
CA LEU A 30 -1.93 14.17 -17.63
C LEU A 30 -2.22 13.41 -18.94
N LEU A 31 -3.18 12.50 -18.88
CA LEU A 31 -3.88 11.92 -20.01
C LEU A 31 -5.30 12.50 -20.03
N THR A 32 -5.77 12.86 -21.23
CA THR A 32 -7.11 13.43 -21.43
C THR A 32 -8.04 12.51 -22.21
N GLN A 33 -7.48 11.48 -22.86
CA GLN A 33 -8.25 10.49 -23.63
C GLN A 33 -7.51 9.16 -23.74
N ALA A 34 -8.24 8.08 -24.05
CA ALA A 34 -7.70 6.73 -24.18
C ALA A 34 -6.59 6.60 -25.23
N SER A 35 -6.58 7.45 -26.25
CA SER A 35 -5.57 7.41 -27.31
C SER A 35 -4.29 8.21 -27.01
N ASP A 36 -4.17 8.83 -25.83
CA ASP A 36 -2.98 9.58 -25.39
C ASP A 36 -1.80 8.66 -25.03
N PHE A 37 -1.53 7.65 -25.86
CA PHE A 37 -0.44 6.68 -25.67
C PHE A 37 0.93 7.19 -26.07
N ALA A 38 1.04 8.43 -26.59
CA ALA A 38 2.35 9.02 -26.92
C ALA A 38 3.27 9.13 -25.70
N LEU A 39 2.68 9.19 -24.49
CA LEU A 39 3.41 9.13 -23.22
C LEU A 39 3.89 7.72 -22.88
N ILE A 40 3.16 6.68 -23.32
CA ILE A 40 3.44 5.29 -22.98
C ILE A 40 4.50 4.73 -23.93
N ASN A 41 5.59 4.22 -23.34
CA ASN A 41 6.67 3.59 -24.08
C ASN A 41 6.40 2.09 -24.25
N SER A 42 5.68 1.72 -25.33
CA SER A 42 5.26 0.34 -25.58
C SER A 42 6.44 -0.64 -25.55
N GLY A 43 6.30 -1.70 -24.74
CA GLY A 43 7.32 -2.74 -24.55
C GLY A 43 8.35 -2.44 -23.45
N ALA A 44 8.30 -1.28 -22.80
CA ALA A 44 9.13 -0.95 -21.64
C ALA A 44 8.36 -1.09 -20.32
N GLY A 45 9.06 -1.43 -19.24
CA GLY A 45 8.52 -1.43 -17.88
C GLY A 45 7.17 -2.16 -17.77
N ASN A 46 6.21 -1.52 -17.09
CA ASN A 46 4.82 -1.99 -17.01
C ASN A 46 3.88 -1.36 -18.06
N SER A 47 4.40 -0.93 -19.22
CA SER A 47 3.62 -0.21 -20.25
C SER A 47 2.39 -0.96 -20.78
N THR A 48 2.39 -2.30 -20.79
CA THR A 48 1.23 -3.10 -21.22
C THR A 48 0.09 -2.99 -20.20
N GLU A 49 0.40 -3.17 -18.92
CA GLU A 49 -0.56 -2.97 -17.82
C GLU A 49 -1.09 -1.52 -17.83
N LEU A 50 -0.21 -0.54 -18.04
CA LEU A 50 -0.60 0.86 -18.12
C LEU A 50 -1.60 1.11 -19.26
N GLN A 51 -1.38 0.54 -20.44
CA GLN A 51 -2.31 0.65 -21.57
C GLN A 51 -3.67 0.04 -21.25
N ASN A 52 -3.68 -1.13 -20.62
CA ASN A 52 -4.91 -1.81 -20.19
C ASN A 52 -5.69 -0.94 -19.20
N ASN A 53 -5.01 -0.40 -18.18
CA ASN A 53 -5.63 0.47 -17.19
C ASN A 53 -6.19 1.76 -17.80
N VAL A 54 -5.48 2.38 -18.75
CA VAL A 54 -5.96 3.58 -19.45
C VAL A 54 -7.23 3.28 -20.27
N ASN A 55 -7.22 2.19 -21.04
CA ASN A 55 -8.38 1.78 -21.84
C ASN A 55 -9.60 1.52 -20.95
N GLU A 56 -9.42 0.76 -19.87
CA GLU A 56 -10.47 0.40 -18.92
C GLU A 56 -11.07 1.63 -18.22
N PHE A 57 -10.22 2.58 -17.81
CA PHE A 57 -10.67 3.83 -17.17
C PHE A 57 -11.60 4.61 -18.10
N TYR A 58 -11.19 4.80 -19.36
CA TYR A 58 -11.96 5.57 -20.33
C TYR A 58 -13.14 4.80 -20.94
N ALA A 59 -13.19 3.47 -20.81
CA ALA A 59 -14.37 2.67 -21.12
C ALA A 59 -15.54 2.99 -20.17
N GLN A 60 -15.28 3.46 -18.95
CA GLN A 60 -16.32 3.92 -18.02
C GLN A 60 -16.83 5.33 -18.35
N GLY A 61 -15.99 6.16 -18.97
CA GLY A 61 -16.35 7.46 -19.52
C GLY A 61 -15.13 8.39 -19.71
N ALA A 62 -15.28 9.40 -20.59
CA ALA A 62 -14.18 10.26 -21.03
C ALA A 62 -14.10 11.64 -20.33
N ALA A 63 -14.89 11.86 -19.28
CA ALA A 63 -15.04 13.20 -18.69
C ALA A 63 -14.01 13.55 -17.61
N LEU A 64 -13.23 12.58 -17.13
CA LEU A 64 -12.33 12.76 -16.00
C LEU A 64 -10.85 12.80 -16.41
N PRO A 65 -10.04 13.65 -15.76
CA PRO A 65 -8.59 13.63 -15.95
C PRO A 65 -7.99 12.36 -15.32
N LEU A 66 -7.07 11.73 -16.03
CA LEU A 66 -6.29 10.61 -15.53
C LEU A 66 -4.82 10.97 -15.58
N TYR A 67 -4.10 10.82 -14.49
CA TYR A 67 -2.66 11.05 -14.46
C TYR A 67 -1.89 9.74 -14.55
N VAL A 68 -0.64 9.83 -14.98
CA VAL A 68 0.35 8.75 -14.85
C VAL A 68 1.52 9.28 -14.02
N LEU A 69 1.85 8.55 -12.95
CA LEU A 69 3.00 8.81 -12.11
C LEU A 69 4.14 7.87 -12.49
N GLU A 70 5.24 8.39 -13.02
CA GLU A 70 6.42 7.61 -13.38
C GLU A 70 7.38 7.47 -12.19
N LEU A 71 7.68 6.25 -11.74
CA LEU A 71 8.61 5.98 -10.62
C LEU A 71 9.93 5.32 -11.06
N GLY A 72 10.11 5.10 -12.36
CA GLY A 72 11.27 4.44 -12.95
C GLY A 72 11.19 2.91 -12.88
N THR A 73 12.05 2.24 -13.64
CA THR A 73 12.10 0.77 -13.74
C THR A 73 12.42 0.05 -12.42
N THR A 74 12.97 0.78 -11.44
CA THR A 74 13.29 0.26 -10.10
C THR A 74 12.35 0.82 -9.02
N GLY A 75 11.24 1.44 -9.41
CA GLY A 75 10.26 1.97 -8.47
C GLY A 75 9.65 0.85 -7.62
N THR A 76 9.46 1.13 -6.34
CA THR A 76 8.83 0.23 -5.35
C THR A 76 7.69 0.94 -4.64
N ALA A 77 6.90 0.20 -3.86
CA ALA A 77 5.88 0.77 -2.98
C ALA A 77 6.45 1.88 -2.07
N ALA A 78 7.67 1.70 -1.52
CA ALA A 78 8.32 2.72 -0.70
C ALA A 78 8.67 3.99 -1.49
N THR A 79 9.04 3.88 -2.77
CA THR A 79 9.27 5.06 -3.62
C THR A 79 7.96 5.81 -3.90
N LEU A 80 6.85 5.09 -4.08
CA LEU A 80 5.51 5.70 -4.17
C LEU A 80 5.17 6.44 -2.88
N GLN A 81 5.39 5.83 -1.72
CA GLN A 81 5.14 6.45 -0.43
C GLN A 81 5.94 7.75 -0.26
N THR A 82 7.22 7.72 -0.64
CA THR A 82 8.09 8.90 -0.63
C THR A 82 7.52 10.01 -1.51
N TRP A 83 7.05 9.67 -2.71
CA TRP A 83 6.44 10.64 -3.62
C TRP A 83 5.15 11.23 -3.03
N ILE A 84 4.25 10.39 -2.49
CA ILE A 84 2.99 10.85 -1.89
C ILE A 84 3.26 11.81 -0.74
N ASN A 85 4.21 11.48 0.14
CA ASN A 85 4.57 12.33 1.27
C ASN A 85 5.16 13.68 0.85
N ALA A 86 5.83 13.74 -0.31
CA ALA A 86 6.33 14.99 -0.88
C ALA A 86 5.25 15.78 -1.65
N ASN A 87 4.14 15.14 -2.04
CA ASN A 87 3.09 15.71 -2.89
C ASN A 87 1.70 15.47 -2.28
N LEU A 88 1.57 15.69 -0.97
CA LEU A 88 0.34 15.45 -0.22
C LEU A 88 -0.86 16.13 -0.89
N GLN A 89 -2.00 15.44 -0.91
CA GLN A 89 -3.27 15.98 -1.43
C GLN A 89 -3.20 16.46 -2.90
N THR A 90 -2.33 15.84 -3.72
CA THR A 90 -2.28 16.09 -5.18
C THR A 90 -3.14 15.08 -5.96
N VAL A 91 -3.10 13.81 -5.55
CA VAL A 91 -3.84 12.70 -6.17
C VAL A 91 -4.67 12.02 -5.09
N TYR A 92 -5.94 11.78 -5.38
CA TYR A 92 -6.87 11.17 -4.43
C TYR A 92 -6.92 9.65 -4.53
N ALA A 93 -6.88 9.13 -5.76
CA ALA A 93 -6.94 7.70 -6.01
C ALA A 93 -5.78 7.23 -6.88
N PHE A 94 -5.14 6.12 -6.49
CA PHE A 94 -4.08 5.48 -7.25
C PHE A 94 -4.49 4.08 -7.69
N THR A 95 -4.06 3.67 -8.88
CA THR A 95 -3.81 2.25 -9.15
C THR A 95 -2.32 1.98 -9.12
N THR A 96 -1.93 0.83 -8.58
CA THR A 96 -0.53 0.41 -8.47
C THR A 96 -0.26 -0.82 -9.33
N PRO A 97 1.01 -1.09 -9.68
CA PRO A 97 1.36 -2.26 -10.48
C PRO A 97 0.93 -3.57 -9.81
N VAL A 98 0.27 -4.47 -10.53
CA VAL A 98 -0.18 -5.78 -10.03
C VAL A 98 1.00 -6.64 -9.54
N ALA A 99 2.20 -6.40 -10.07
CA ALA A 99 3.43 -7.07 -9.65
C ALA A 99 3.81 -6.79 -8.19
N TRP A 100 3.23 -5.76 -7.55
CA TRP A 100 3.43 -5.49 -6.13
C TRP A 100 2.49 -6.30 -5.22
N ASP A 101 1.42 -6.89 -5.76
CA ASP A 101 0.57 -7.81 -5.01
C ASP A 101 1.22 -9.20 -4.90
N THR A 102 2.07 -9.34 -3.90
CA THR A 102 2.78 -10.59 -3.59
C THR A 102 2.53 -10.98 -2.14
N VAL A 103 2.40 -12.28 -1.87
CA VAL A 103 2.38 -12.80 -0.50
C VAL A 103 3.81 -12.83 0.01
N VAL A 104 4.11 -12.10 1.09
CA VAL A 104 5.42 -12.15 1.73
C VAL A 104 5.27 -12.52 3.20
N THR A 105 5.09 -13.81 3.46
CA THR A 105 5.35 -14.40 4.77
C THR A 105 6.64 -15.20 4.68
N ILE A 106 7.68 -14.72 5.35
CA ILE A 106 8.99 -15.36 5.31
C ILE A 106 9.01 -16.45 6.39
N PRO A 107 9.30 -17.72 6.06
CA PRO A 107 9.40 -18.77 7.07
C PRO A 107 10.59 -18.51 8.01
N ALA A 108 10.55 -19.11 9.21
CA ALA A 108 11.71 -19.10 10.10
C ALA A 108 12.96 -19.63 9.37
N PRO A 109 14.16 -19.07 9.60
CA PRO A 109 15.37 -19.62 9.03
C PRO A 109 15.63 -21.05 9.51
N ALA A 110 16.36 -21.81 8.69
CA ALA A 110 16.93 -23.08 9.14
C ALA A 110 17.91 -22.85 10.30
N THR A 111 18.23 -23.92 11.03
CA THR A 111 19.26 -23.91 12.08
C THR A 111 20.56 -23.32 11.53
N PRO A 112 21.14 -22.29 12.17
CA PRO A 112 22.35 -21.67 11.66
C PRO A 112 23.54 -22.62 11.78
N THR A 113 24.46 -22.56 10.81
CA THR A 113 25.76 -23.23 10.92
C THR A 113 26.70 -22.33 11.70
N LEU A 114 27.41 -22.91 12.66
CA LEU A 114 28.32 -22.21 13.56
C LEU A 114 29.76 -22.66 13.30
N THR A 115 30.67 -21.70 13.28
CA THR A 115 32.12 -21.95 13.19
C THR A 115 32.86 -21.02 14.16
N SER A 116 34.18 -21.08 14.17
CA SER A 116 35.01 -20.21 15.00
C SER A 116 36.25 -19.69 14.28
N VAL A 117 36.71 -18.54 14.73
CA VAL A 117 37.97 -17.93 14.29
C VAL A 117 38.79 -17.54 15.52
N SER A 118 40.12 -17.60 15.43
CA SER A 118 40.99 -17.10 16.49
C SER A 118 40.80 -15.59 16.68
N GLY A 119 40.62 -15.14 17.92
CA GLY A 119 40.49 -13.71 18.20
C GLY A 119 40.14 -13.40 19.66
N GLY A 120 40.48 -12.17 20.08
CA GLY A 120 40.17 -11.64 21.40
C GLY A 120 40.91 -12.32 22.56
N THR A 121 40.46 -12.02 23.77
CA THR A 121 40.95 -12.60 25.03
C THR A 121 39.81 -13.22 25.85
N LEU A 122 38.75 -13.68 25.16
CA LEU A 122 37.57 -14.24 25.80
C LEU A 122 37.85 -15.66 26.33
N THR A 123 37.24 -15.99 27.46
CA THR A 123 37.28 -17.34 28.02
C THR A 123 36.45 -18.30 27.16
N GLY A 124 36.81 -19.59 27.17
CA GLY A 124 36.00 -20.60 26.51
C GLY A 124 34.59 -20.71 27.12
N ALA A 125 33.59 -20.90 26.26
CA ALA A 125 32.18 -20.99 26.64
C ALA A 125 31.39 -21.80 25.59
N THR A 126 30.24 -22.33 26.00
CA THR A 126 29.23 -22.85 25.08
C THR A 126 28.26 -21.75 24.74
N TYR A 127 28.06 -21.53 23.44
CA TYR A 127 27.13 -20.55 22.91
C TYR A 127 25.89 -21.24 22.34
N TYR A 128 24.75 -20.59 22.48
CA TYR A 128 23.46 -20.97 21.93
C TYR A 128 23.00 -19.84 21.01
N VAL A 129 22.59 -20.17 19.79
CA VAL A 129 22.33 -19.19 18.73
C VAL A 129 21.03 -19.47 18.02
N LYS A 130 20.27 -18.40 17.76
CA LYS A 130 19.17 -18.38 16.80
C LYS A 130 19.38 -17.26 15.80
N VAL A 131 18.83 -17.41 14.61
CA VAL A 131 18.77 -16.36 13.59
C VAL A 131 17.34 -16.13 13.13
N THR A 132 17.07 -14.94 12.62
CA THR A 132 15.77 -14.50 12.08
C THR A 132 15.99 -13.81 10.74
N TYR A 133 15.04 -13.90 9.81
CA TYR A 133 15.04 -13.00 8.65
C TYR A 133 14.36 -11.69 8.99
N VAL A 134 14.76 -10.62 8.30
CA VAL A 134 14.17 -9.28 8.38
C VAL A 134 13.78 -8.84 6.98
N ASN A 135 12.65 -8.15 6.87
CA ASN A 135 12.28 -7.37 5.69
C ASN A 135 11.91 -5.93 6.07
N GLY A 136 11.42 -5.14 5.10
CA GLY A 136 11.02 -3.75 5.35
C GLY A 136 9.84 -3.56 6.30
N ILE A 137 9.13 -4.63 6.67
CA ILE A 137 7.95 -4.61 7.55
C ILE A 137 8.27 -5.14 8.94
N GLY A 138 9.01 -6.24 9.02
CA GLY A 138 9.21 -6.91 10.30
C GLY A 138 10.24 -8.03 10.26
N GLU A 139 10.10 -8.92 11.22
CA GLU A 139 11.09 -9.95 11.55
C GLU A 139 10.41 -11.29 11.76
N THR A 140 11.04 -12.37 11.32
CA THR A 140 10.50 -13.71 11.53
C THR A 140 10.65 -14.15 12.99
N ILE A 141 9.97 -15.23 13.35
CA ILE A 141 10.38 -16.00 14.53
C ILE A 141 11.80 -16.56 14.35
N GLY A 142 12.45 -16.86 15.47
CA GLY A 142 13.80 -17.44 15.48
C GLY A 142 13.84 -18.85 14.87
N SER A 143 15.00 -19.19 14.30
CA SER A 143 15.35 -20.56 13.94
C SER A 143 15.29 -21.50 15.16
N THR A 144 15.42 -22.80 14.94
CA THR A 144 15.81 -23.71 16.02
C THR A 144 17.17 -23.29 16.58
N GLU A 145 17.39 -23.52 17.88
CA GLU A 145 18.66 -23.22 18.56
C GLU A 145 19.80 -24.08 18.00
N ALA A 146 20.91 -23.43 17.63
CA ALA A 146 22.19 -24.08 17.35
C ALA A 146 23.13 -23.90 18.55
N THR A 147 24.10 -24.80 18.72
CA THR A 147 25.09 -24.69 19.80
C THR A 147 26.51 -24.94 19.31
N GLU A 148 27.46 -24.20 19.88
CA GLU A 148 28.90 -24.36 19.59
C GLU A 148 29.71 -24.12 20.87
N THR A 149 30.66 -24.99 21.15
CA THR A 149 31.57 -24.84 22.30
C THR A 149 32.91 -24.31 21.82
N LEU A 150 33.28 -23.12 22.29
CA LEU A 150 34.53 -22.46 21.95
C LEU A 150 35.56 -22.60 23.06
N THR A 151 36.82 -22.74 22.66
CA THR A 151 37.97 -22.63 23.57
C THR A 151 38.37 -21.16 23.75
N ALA A 152 39.28 -20.88 24.69
CA ALA A 152 39.73 -19.51 24.95
C ALA A 152 40.37 -18.88 23.69
N ASN A 153 40.20 -17.56 23.54
CA ASN A 153 40.72 -16.77 22.42
C ASN A 153 40.13 -17.18 21.05
N GLN A 154 38.88 -17.64 21.04
CA GLN A 154 38.08 -17.85 19.83
C GLN A 154 36.84 -16.96 19.82
N LEU A 155 36.43 -16.56 18.63
CA LEU A 155 35.21 -15.82 18.37
C LEU A 155 34.24 -16.71 17.60
N LEU A 156 32.96 -16.66 17.99
CA LEU A 156 31.88 -17.35 17.31
C LEU A 156 31.62 -16.70 15.96
N VAL A 157 31.50 -17.52 14.93
CA VAL A 157 31.07 -17.12 13.60
C VAL A 157 29.73 -17.80 13.31
N VAL A 158 28.75 -17.00 12.92
CA VAL A 158 27.41 -17.47 12.53
C VAL A 158 27.29 -17.27 11.03
N ASP A 159 27.16 -18.37 10.30
CA ASP A 159 26.99 -18.32 8.86
C ASP A 159 25.68 -17.60 8.50
N SER A 160 25.72 -16.84 7.40
CA SER A 160 24.51 -16.21 6.88
C SER A 160 23.48 -17.28 6.49
N PRO A 161 22.20 -17.11 6.85
CA PRO A 161 21.17 -18.02 6.39
C PRO A 161 21.03 -17.95 4.86
N THR A 162 20.53 -19.03 4.25
CA THR A 162 20.28 -19.08 2.80
C THR A 162 19.33 -17.96 2.36
N ALA A 163 19.51 -17.39 1.17
CA ALA A 163 18.61 -16.36 0.67
C ALA A 163 17.15 -16.86 0.58
N GLN A 164 16.22 -16.02 1.03
CA GLN A 164 14.78 -16.23 0.95
C GLN A 164 14.15 -15.03 0.26
N VAL A 165 13.11 -15.27 -0.54
CA VAL A 165 12.37 -14.21 -1.23
C VAL A 165 11.75 -13.28 -0.19
N GLY A 166 11.94 -11.98 -0.36
CA GLY A 166 11.44 -10.94 0.55
C GLY A 166 12.35 -10.64 1.75
N ALA A 167 13.36 -11.47 2.05
CA ALA A 167 14.32 -11.17 3.12
C ALA A 167 15.37 -10.16 2.62
N THR A 168 15.52 -9.05 3.34
CA THR A 168 16.54 -8.02 3.04
C THR A 168 17.77 -8.15 3.94
N GLY A 169 17.65 -8.89 5.05
CA GLY A 169 18.74 -9.19 5.96
C GLY A 169 18.35 -10.21 7.02
N TYR A 170 19.22 -10.39 8.00
CA TYR A 170 19.00 -11.28 9.14
C TYR A 170 19.56 -10.70 10.44
N ASN A 171 19.01 -11.10 11.58
CA ASN A 171 19.58 -10.80 12.89
C ASN A 171 20.13 -12.07 13.53
N VAL A 172 21.12 -11.88 14.41
CA VAL A 172 21.71 -12.94 15.22
C VAL A 172 21.29 -12.74 16.66
N TYR A 173 20.88 -13.82 17.31
CA TYR A 173 20.57 -13.89 18.73
C TYR A 173 21.51 -14.92 19.36
N ALA A 174 22.19 -14.55 20.44
CA ALA A 174 23.11 -15.46 21.10
C ALA A 174 23.05 -15.34 22.63
N SER A 175 23.41 -16.41 23.32
CA SER A 175 23.59 -16.46 24.77
C SER A 175 24.54 -17.59 25.17
N THR A 176 25.06 -17.55 26.39
CA THR A 176 25.77 -18.67 27.02
C THR A 176 24.84 -19.62 27.78
N THR A 177 23.53 -19.33 27.79
CA THR A 177 22.48 -20.12 28.42
C THR A 177 21.42 -20.45 27.37
N THR A 178 21.03 -21.72 27.27
CA THR A 178 19.97 -22.18 26.35
C THR A 178 18.67 -21.41 26.59
N ASN A 179 17.97 -21.07 25.52
CA ASN A 179 16.70 -20.35 25.50
C ASN A 179 16.72 -18.96 26.17
N ALA A 180 17.91 -18.36 26.29
CA ALA A 180 18.10 -17.01 26.83
C ALA A 180 18.81 -16.09 25.82
N GLU A 181 18.71 -16.38 24.52
CA GLU A 181 19.37 -15.63 23.46
C GLU A 181 18.83 -14.21 23.36
N THR A 182 19.74 -13.24 23.25
CA THR A 182 19.40 -11.83 23.03
C THR A 182 20.05 -11.32 21.75
N LYS A 183 19.44 -10.31 21.14
CA LYS A 183 19.86 -9.75 19.85
C LYS A 183 21.29 -9.23 19.91
N GLN A 184 22.12 -9.64 18.97
CA GLN A 184 23.53 -9.26 18.85
C GLN A 184 23.78 -8.20 17.77
N THR A 185 22.83 -8.01 16.86
CA THR A 185 22.93 -7.08 15.72
C THR A 185 22.24 -5.76 16.01
N THR A 186 22.95 -4.65 15.81
CA THR A 186 22.38 -3.28 15.91
C THR A 186 21.61 -2.88 14.66
N SER A 187 21.97 -3.46 13.51
CA SER A 187 21.22 -3.38 12.26
C SER A 187 21.24 -4.75 11.58
N PRO A 188 20.18 -5.12 10.82
CA PRO A 188 20.16 -6.39 10.11
C PRO A 188 21.38 -6.55 9.20
N ILE A 189 21.98 -7.73 9.21
CA ILE A 189 23.12 -8.08 8.36
C ILE A 189 22.59 -8.49 7.00
N SER A 190 23.23 -8.04 5.93
CA SER A 190 22.87 -8.46 4.57
C SER A 190 23.04 -9.97 4.39
N ILE A 191 22.10 -10.59 3.69
CA ILE A 191 22.18 -12.02 3.33
C ILE A 191 23.45 -12.29 2.52
N GLY A 192 24.13 -13.39 2.83
CA GLY A 192 25.43 -13.78 2.26
C GLY A 192 26.65 -13.24 3.02
N THR A 193 26.46 -12.46 4.09
CA THR A 193 27.54 -11.99 4.97
C THR A 193 27.45 -12.69 6.32
N ASN A 194 28.53 -13.33 6.78
CA ASN A 194 28.56 -13.98 8.09
C ASN A 194 28.69 -12.97 9.22
N TRP A 195 28.14 -13.29 10.39
CA TRP A 195 28.37 -12.52 11.61
C TRP A 195 29.55 -13.10 12.39
N THR A 196 30.42 -12.24 12.91
CA THR A 196 31.49 -12.64 13.82
C THR A 196 31.30 -11.93 15.15
N MET A 197 31.36 -12.69 16.25
CA MET A 197 31.22 -12.15 17.60
C MET A 197 32.28 -11.06 17.86
N PRO A 198 31.89 -9.91 18.45
CA PRO A 198 32.85 -8.89 18.86
C PRO A 198 33.91 -9.43 19.83
N THR A 199 35.13 -8.89 19.78
CA THR A 199 36.19 -9.24 20.75
C THR A 199 35.85 -8.85 22.19
N THR A 200 34.85 -7.99 22.38
CA THR A 200 34.28 -7.62 23.68
C THR A 200 33.27 -8.63 24.21
N GLY A 201 32.92 -9.67 23.43
CA GLY A 201 31.92 -10.67 23.77
C GLY A 201 30.52 -10.32 23.30
N LEU A 202 29.53 -11.07 23.80
CA LEU A 202 28.12 -10.86 23.50
C LEU A 202 27.63 -9.54 24.08
N VAL A 203 26.68 -8.92 23.38
CA VAL A 203 25.93 -7.76 23.86
C VAL A 203 24.58 -8.20 24.41
N ILE A 204 23.97 -7.35 25.25
CA ILE A 204 22.61 -7.57 25.74
C ILE A 204 21.66 -6.80 24.83
N GLY A 205 20.82 -7.53 24.09
CA GLY A 205 19.81 -6.97 23.19
C GLY A 205 18.38 -7.35 23.55
N GLY A 206 17.46 -7.08 22.62
CA GLY A 206 16.06 -7.52 22.74
C GLY A 206 15.90 -9.04 22.63
N PRO A 207 14.76 -9.59 23.08
CA PRO A 207 14.49 -11.03 23.00
C PRO A 207 14.28 -11.50 21.56
N VAL A 208 14.41 -12.81 21.34
CA VAL A 208 14.03 -13.46 20.08
C VAL A 208 12.52 -13.24 19.84
N PRO A 209 12.08 -12.81 18.64
CA PRO A 209 10.67 -12.66 18.31
C PRO A 209 9.89 -13.97 18.46
N THR A 210 8.71 -13.88 19.09
CA THR A 210 7.78 -15.01 19.26
C THR A 210 6.65 -15.03 18.23
N THR A 211 6.48 -13.94 17.49
CA THR A 211 5.50 -13.79 16.40
C THR A 211 6.23 -13.37 15.15
N ASN A 212 5.85 -13.96 14.01
CA ASN A 212 6.34 -13.52 12.72
C ASN A 212 5.60 -12.24 12.30
N THR A 213 6.34 -11.14 12.17
CA THR A 213 5.80 -9.85 11.73
C THR A 213 6.25 -9.48 10.33
N THR A 214 6.91 -10.39 9.60
CA THR A 214 7.16 -10.19 8.17
C THR A 214 5.84 -10.12 7.42
N GLY A 215 5.76 -9.19 6.48
CA GLY A 215 4.58 -8.97 5.65
C GLY A 215 4.96 -8.34 4.33
N SER A 216 3.97 -8.11 3.47
CA SER A 216 4.15 -7.40 2.21
C SER A 216 4.56 -5.94 2.45
N GLU A 217 5.71 -5.54 1.89
CA GLU A 217 6.16 -4.13 1.87
C GLU A 217 5.06 -3.23 1.31
N PHE A 218 4.39 -3.72 0.27
CA PHE A 218 3.30 -3.01 -0.36
C PHE A 218 2.13 -2.80 0.60
N ALA A 219 1.63 -3.87 1.24
CA ALA A 219 0.57 -3.73 2.25
C ALA A 219 0.95 -2.78 3.40
N GLY A 220 2.23 -2.79 3.83
CA GLY A 220 2.74 -1.85 4.82
C GLY A 220 2.66 -0.39 4.38
N VAL A 221 3.03 -0.08 3.13
CA VAL A 221 2.87 1.26 2.56
C VAL A 221 1.41 1.69 2.55
N LEU A 222 0.50 0.81 2.13
CA LEU A 222 -0.93 1.12 2.09
C LEU A 222 -1.50 1.39 3.49
N SER A 223 -1.02 0.65 4.50
CA SER A 223 -1.44 0.79 5.89
C SER A 223 -1.14 2.18 6.49
N ALA A 224 -0.13 2.88 5.96
CA ALA A 224 0.22 4.24 6.39
C ALA A 224 -0.86 5.28 6.07
N TYR A 225 -1.80 4.97 5.17
CA TYR A 225 -2.88 5.86 4.74
C TYR A 225 -4.25 5.51 5.33
N THR A 226 -4.28 4.71 6.41
CA THR A 226 -5.53 4.29 7.07
C THR A 226 -6.13 5.34 8.02
N SER A 227 -5.43 6.45 8.28
CA SER A 227 -6.03 7.57 9.01
C SER A 227 -7.26 8.11 8.27
N PRO A 228 -8.35 8.48 8.97
CA PRO A 228 -9.48 9.22 8.38
C PRO A 228 -9.05 10.50 7.67
N SER A 229 -7.95 11.13 8.06
CA SER A 229 -7.45 12.39 7.46
C SER A 229 -6.54 12.20 6.23
N ALA A 230 -6.13 10.97 5.90
CA ALA A 230 -5.09 10.73 4.89
C ALA A 230 -5.49 11.13 3.45
N ARG A 231 -6.80 11.10 3.12
CA ARG A 231 -7.37 11.49 1.81
C ARG A 231 -6.63 10.91 0.59
N VAL A 232 -6.12 9.68 0.71
CA VAL A 232 -5.43 8.92 -0.35
C VAL A 232 -5.94 7.49 -0.34
N TYR A 233 -6.31 6.98 -1.51
CA TYR A 233 -6.92 5.68 -1.71
C TYR A 233 -6.23 4.91 -2.83
N PHE A 234 -6.23 3.58 -2.71
CA PHE A 234 -5.55 2.67 -3.62
C PHE A 234 -6.52 1.62 -4.13
N PHE A 235 -6.67 1.55 -5.45
CA PHE A 235 -7.50 0.61 -6.15
C PHE A 235 -6.60 -0.48 -6.72
N LEU A 236 -6.76 -1.70 -6.25
CA LEU A 236 -5.82 -2.80 -6.49
C LEU A 236 -6.51 -3.95 -7.20
N LEU A 237 -5.84 -4.50 -8.21
CA LEU A 237 -6.11 -5.87 -8.60
C LEU A 237 -5.40 -6.79 -7.62
N THR A 238 -6.13 -7.77 -7.09
CA THR A 238 -5.57 -8.81 -6.22
C THR A 238 -6.10 -10.18 -6.61
N THR A 239 -5.65 -11.23 -5.93
CA THR A 239 -6.03 -12.61 -6.19
C THR A 239 -6.73 -13.24 -4.99
N THR A 240 -7.37 -14.39 -5.19
CA THR A 240 -7.92 -15.21 -4.10
C THR A 240 -6.86 -15.68 -3.10
N ASN A 241 -5.57 -15.56 -3.41
CA ASN A 241 -4.47 -15.98 -2.54
C ASN A 241 -3.86 -14.80 -1.75
N THR A 242 -4.07 -13.57 -2.20
CA THR A 242 -3.34 -12.40 -1.71
C THR A 242 -4.22 -11.34 -1.04
N TYR A 243 -5.54 -11.34 -1.29
CA TYR A 243 -6.44 -10.29 -0.81
C TYR A 243 -6.44 -10.11 0.72
N THR A 244 -6.18 -11.17 1.49
CA THR A 244 -6.21 -11.16 2.95
C THR A 244 -5.16 -10.22 3.56
N GLN A 245 -4.11 -9.89 2.80
CA GLN A 245 -3.07 -8.95 3.21
C GLN A 245 -3.59 -7.52 3.39
N TYR A 246 -4.75 -7.20 2.81
CA TYR A 246 -5.35 -5.87 2.85
C TYR A 246 -6.51 -5.75 3.85
N ALA A 247 -6.84 -6.82 4.58
CA ALA A 247 -7.97 -6.83 5.50
C ALA A 247 -7.87 -5.69 6.53
N GLY A 248 -8.96 -4.92 6.67
CA GLY A 248 -9.06 -3.80 7.61
C GLY A 248 -8.46 -2.48 7.11
N LEU A 249 -7.85 -2.45 5.92
CA LEU A 249 -7.22 -1.22 5.41
C LEU A 249 -8.25 -0.30 4.73
N LYS A 250 -8.62 0.80 5.41
CA LYS A 250 -9.46 1.88 4.86
C LYS A 250 -8.99 2.39 3.50
N SER A 251 -7.68 2.48 3.33
CA SER A 251 -7.06 3.07 2.14
C SER A 251 -7.16 2.18 0.91
N VAL A 252 -7.63 0.93 1.05
CA VAL A 252 -7.57 -0.07 -0.01
C VAL A 252 -8.95 -0.45 -0.51
N TYR A 253 -9.16 -0.30 -1.81
CA TYR A 253 -10.21 -0.93 -2.57
C TYR A 253 -9.61 -2.12 -3.31
N ALA A 254 -9.78 -3.33 -2.76
CA ALA A 254 -9.24 -4.54 -3.39
C ALA A 254 -10.30 -5.16 -4.31
N CYS A 255 -9.90 -5.52 -5.52
CA CYS A 255 -10.74 -6.21 -6.49
C CYS A 255 -10.10 -7.52 -6.93
N VAL A 256 -10.85 -8.63 -6.88
CA VAL A 256 -10.43 -9.89 -7.51
C VAL A 256 -11.21 -10.04 -8.82
N PRO A 257 -10.51 -10.12 -9.97
CA PRO A 257 -11.16 -10.21 -11.27
C PRO A 257 -11.89 -11.55 -11.42
N SER A 258 -12.85 -11.59 -12.34
CA SER A 258 -13.54 -12.84 -12.69
C SER A 258 -12.53 -13.89 -13.17
N PRO A 259 -12.74 -15.19 -12.91
CA PRO A 259 -11.94 -16.24 -13.53
C PRO A 259 -12.09 -16.28 -15.07
N ASN A 260 -13.07 -15.56 -15.63
CA ASN A 260 -13.25 -15.37 -17.07
C ASN A 260 -12.69 -14.03 -17.58
N ALA A 261 -12.09 -13.22 -16.71
CA ALA A 261 -11.47 -11.96 -17.10
C ALA A 261 -10.33 -12.21 -18.09
N LEU A 262 -10.17 -11.31 -19.05
CA LEU A 262 -9.03 -11.35 -19.96
C LEU A 262 -7.77 -10.86 -19.23
N ASP A 263 -6.59 -11.29 -19.67
CA ASP A 263 -5.31 -10.76 -19.15
C ASP A 263 -5.15 -9.24 -19.38
N THR A 264 -5.99 -8.67 -20.25
CA THR A 264 -6.07 -7.22 -20.52
C THR A 264 -7.08 -6.47 -19.67
N GLU A 265 -7.88 -7.15 -18.87
CA GLU A 265 -8.92 -6.54 -18.05
C GLU A 265 -8.33 -5.93 -16.77
N ALA A 266 -8.77 -4.71 -16.44
CA ALA A 266 -8.31 -3.99 -15.25
C ALA A 266 -9.48 -3.68 -14.29
N SER A 267 -10.17 -4.69 -13.77
CA SER A 267 -11.42 -4.52 -13.01
C SER A 267 -11.31 -3.63 -11.74
N HIS A 268 -10.11 -3.41 -11.22
CA HIS A 268 -9.89 -2.46 -10.13
C HIS A 268 -10.01 -0.99 -10.56
N VAL A 269 -9.69 -0.69 -11.83
CA VAL A 269 -9.75 0.66 -12.42
C VAL A 269 -11.20 1.12 -12.54
N VAL A 270 -12.15 0.22 -12.81
CA VAL A 270 -13.56 0.61 -12.89
C VAL A 270 -14.08 1.11 -11.54
N GLY A 271 -13.65 0.49 -10.44
CA GLY A 271 -13.93 0.98 -9.09
C GLY A 271 -13.32 2.37 -8.85
N MET A 272 -12.08 2.58 -9.31
CA MET A 272 -11.41 3.88 -9.20
C MET A 272 -12.19 4.97 -9.93
N TYR A 273 -12.58 4.72 -11.19
CA TYR A 273 -13.36 5.66 -11.97
C TYR A 273 -14.66 6.03 -11.25
N GLN A 274 -15.42 5.04 -10.79
CA GLN A 274 -16.69 5.28 -10.07
C GLN A 274 -16.47 6.05 -8.76
N PHE A 275 -15.32 5.89 -8.11
CA PHE A 275 -14.97 6.62 -6.90
C PHE A 275 -14.66 8.10 -7.18
N VAL A 276 -13.87 8.40 -8.22
CA VAL A 276 -13.49 9.79 -8.56
C VAL A 276 -14.52 10.52 -9.41
N SER A 277 -15.52 9.82 -9.94
CA SER A 277 -16.62 10.40 -10.73
C SER A 277 -17.79 10.92 -9.90
N ASN A 278 -17.71 10.85 -8.57
CA ASN A 278 -18.79 11.29 -7.69
C ASN A 278 -19.01 12.80 -7.82
N ALA A 279 -20.24 13.18 -8.16
CA ALA A 279 -20.68 14.57 -8.28
C ALA A 279 -22.10 14.72 -7.69
N PRO A 280 -22.26 14.51 -6.37
CA PRO A 280 -23.56 14.65 -5.73
C PRO A 280 -24.05 16.11 -5.79
N SER A 281 -25.36 16.27 -5.79
CA SER A 281 -26.05 17.56 -5.78
C SER A 281 -27.35 17.46 -4.99
N ALA A 282 -28.02 18.59 -4.79
CA ALA A 282 -29.32 18.63 -4.12
C ALA A 282 -30.40 17.77 -4.82
N VAL A 283 -30.22 17.46 -6.12
CA VAL A 283 -31.15 16.65 -6.92
C VAL A 283 -30.66 15.23 -7.17
N SER A 284 -29.35 15.00 -7.14
CA SER A 284 -28.74 13.68 -7.29
C SER A 284 -27.84 13.45 -6.10
N LEU A 285 -28.40 12.83 -5.05
CA LEU A 285 -27.67 12.50 -3.84
C LEU A 285 -26.55 11.49 -4.12
N MET A 286 -25.60 11.37 -3.18
CA MET A 286 -24.57 10.35 -3.23
C MET A 286 -25.20 8.96 -3.36
N ARG A 287 -24.61 8.16 -4.25
CA ARG A 287 -24.99 6.77 -4.45
C ARG A 287 -23.91 5.91 -3.82
N GLN A 288 -24.32 4.78 -3.24
CA GLN A 288 -23.40 3.74 -2.80
C GLN A 288 -22.50 3.29 -3.95
N GLN A 289 -21.30 2.82 -3.62
CA GLN A 289 -20.40 2.24 -4.63
C GLN A 289 -20.85 0.85 -5.06
N ASP A 290 -21.54 0.13 -4.18
CA ASP A 290 -22.21 -1.13 -4.52
C ASP A 290 -23.26 -0.91 -5.62
N PHE A 291 -23.45 -1.92 -6.47
CA PHE A 291 -24.43 -1.96 -7.57
C PHE A 291 -24.24 -0.95 -8.71
N ARG A 292 -23.16 -0.19 -8.72
CA ARG A 292 -22.89 0.73 -9.84
C ARG A 292 -22.61 -0.04 -11.13
N PHE A 293 -23.19 0.42 -12.23
CA PHE A 293 -22.89 -0.13 -13.54
C PHE A 293 -21.44 0.15 -13.92
N VAL A 294 -20.82 -0.88 -14.48
CA VAL A 294 -19.49 -0.83 -15.05
C VAL A 294 -19.53 -1.47 -16.43
N TYR A 295 -18.51 -1.19 -17.23
CA TYR A 295 -18.43 -1.61 -18.62
C TYR A 295 -17.08 -2.26 -18.89
N ASP A 296 -16.99 -3.04 -19.97
CA ASP A 296 -15.76 -3.70 -20.45
C ASP A 296 -15.05 -4.68 -19.48
N VAL A 297 -15.73 -5.06 -18.40
CA VAL A 297 -15.26 -6.04 -17.40
C VAL A 297 -16.10 -7.30 -17.36
N ALA A 298 -15.47 -8.45 -17.16
CA ALA A 298 -16.13 -9.74 -17.06
C ALA A 298 -16.78 -9.92 -15.69
N ALA A 299 -18.06 -10.30 -15.68
CA ALA A 299 -18.73 -10.73 -14.45
C ALA A 299 -18.21 -12.10 -13.99
N TRP A 300 -18.16 -12.28 -12.67
CA TRP A 300 -17.93 -13.58 -12.06
C TRP A 300 -19.08 -14.55 -12.40
N PRO A 301 -18.78 -15.77 -12.89
CA PRO A 301 -19.80 -16.77 -13.10
C PRO A 301 -20.31 -17.29 -11.76
N LEU A 302 -21.62 -17.17 -11.51
CA LEU A 302 -22.22 -17.66 -10.26
C LEU A 302 -22.05 -19.17 -10.11
N LEU A 303 -22.30 -19.92 -11.19
CA LEU A 303 -22.20 -21.38 -11.19
C LEU A 303 -20.77 -21.81 -10.85
N ASN A 304 -20.64 -22.72 -9.86
CA ASN A 304 -19.39 -23.29 -9.35
C ASN A 304 -18.46 -22.35 -8.58
N ASN A 305 -18.82 -21.08 -8.36
CA ASN A 305 -17.98 -20.12 -7.61
C ASN A 305 -18.66 -19.58 -6.34
N GLN A 306 -19.77 -20.17 -5.90
CA GLN A 306 -20.55 -19.62 -4.78
C GLN A 306 -19.74 -19.51 -3.48
N SER A 307 -18.90 -20.51 -3.18
CA SER A 307 -18.07 -20.50 -1.97
C SER A 307 -17.03 -19.37 -2.01
N THR A 308 -16.28 -19.28 -3.12
CA THR A 308 -15.27 -18.24 -3.32
C THR A 308 -15.89 -16.84 -3.32
N LEU A 309 -17.02 -16.65 -4.00
CA LEU A 309 -17.73 -15.37 -3.97
C LEU A 309 -18.18 -14.99 -2.55
N THR A 310 -18.70 -15.95 -1.78
CA THR A 310 -19.09 -15.70 -0.39
C THR A 310 -17.89 -15.31 0.47
N GLU A 311 -16.76 -16.00 0.30
CA GLU A 311 -15.51 -15.70 1.01
C GLU A 311 -14.98 -14.31 0.68
N LEU A 312 -14.90 -13.96 -0.61
CA LEU A 312 -14.45 -12.64 -1.07
C LEU A 312 -15.36 -11.53 -0.54
N LEU A 313 -16.68 -11.69 -0.66
CA LEU A 313 -17.64 -10.66 -0.22
C LEU A 313 -17.60 -10.47 1.31
N ASN A 314 -17.51 -11.55 2.08
CA ASN A 314 -17.37 -11.48 3.54
C ASN A 314 -16.05 -10.83 3.98
N ALA A 315 -15.02 -10.88 3.13
CA ALA A 315 -13.74 -10.25 3.36
C ALA A 315 -13.65 -8.81 2.85
N ASN A 316 -14.77 -8.18 2.49
CA ASN A 316 -14.84 -6.82 1.94
C ASN A 316 -14.15 -6.65 0.58
N VAL A 317 -13.93 -7.76 -0.15
CA VAL A 317 -13.36 -7.71 -1.49
C VAL A 317 -14.43 -7.35 -2.50
N ASN A 318 -14.07 -6.52 -3.48
CA ASN A 318 -14.94 -6.10 -4.56
C ASN A 318 -14.84 -7.08 -5.73
N VAL A 319 -15.98 -7.45 -6.29
CA VAL A 319 -16.05 -8.33 -7.46
C VAL A 319 -17.06 -7.76 -8.46
N ILE A 320 -16.89 -8.09 -9.73
CA ILE A 320 -17.85 -7.73 -10.77
C ILE A 320 -18.89 -8.85 -10.91
N LEU A 321 -20.17 -8.51 -10.83
CA LEU A 321 -21.29 -9.44 -11.05
C LEU A 321 -22.18 -8.96 -12.20
N THR A 322 -23.15 -9.80 -12.57
CA THR A 322 -24.23 -9.41 -13.48
C THR A 322 -25.37 -8.76 -12.71
N GLY A 323 -26.01 -7.75 -13.30
CA GLY A 323 -27.28 -7.19 -12.81
C GLY A 323 -28.53 -8.03 -13.15
N ALA A 324 -28.35 -9.21 -13.75
CA ALA A 324 -29.45 -10.00 -14.32
C ALA A 324 -30.51 -10.43 -13.31
N GLU A 325 -30.16 -10.61 -12.03
CA GLU A 325 -31.11 -10.93 -10.96
C GLU A 325 -32.17 -9.82 -10.77
N GLY A 326 -31.81 -8.57 -11.09
CA GLY A 326 -32.72 -7.42 -11.12
C GLY A 326 -33.35 -7.14 -12.49
N GLY A 327 -33.16 -8.04 -13.47
CA GLY A 327 -33.61 -7.84 -14.86
C GLY A 327 -32.74 -6.85 -15.66
N ILE A 328 -31.51 -6.58 -15.21
CA ILE A 328 -30.59 -5.63 -15.83
C ILE A 328 -29.51 -6.38 -16.62
N SER A 329 -29.17 -5.90 -17.82
CA SER A 329 -28.19 -6.56 -18.70
C SER A 329 -26.73 -6.14 -18.45
N ASN A 330 -26.50 -5.07 -17.70
CA ASN A 330 -25.16 -4.55 -17.39
C ASN A 330 -24.45 -5.36 -16.31
N THR A 331 -23.13 -5.29 -16.29
CA THR A 331 -22.32 -5.71 -15.15
C THR A 331 -22.32 -4.63 -14.06
N ILE A 332 -22.17 -5.08 -12.82
CA ILE A 332 -22.25 -4.24 -11.62
C ILE A 332 -21.08 -4.53 -10.69
N ILE A 333 -20.66 -3.52 -9.95
CA ILE A 333 -19.83 -3.70 -8.77
C ILE A 333 -20.66 -4.41 -7.70
N ARG A 334 -20.06 -5.41 -7.04
CA ARG A 334 -20.58 -5.99 -5.81
C ARG A 334 -19.63 -5.69 -4.65
N ASN A 335 -20.22 -5.40 -3.49
CA ASN A 335 -19.61 -4.92 -2.24
C ASN A 335 -19.45 -3.40 -2.25
N GLY A 336 -18.63 -2.85 -3.14
CA GLY A 336 -18.39 -1.40 -3.21
C GLY A 336 -17.68 -0.84 -1.97
N THR A 337 -16.99 -1.68 -1.21
CA THR A 337 -16.38 -1.32 0.08
C THR A 337 -14.88 -1.09 -0.05
N MET A 338 -14.34 -0.29 0.86
CA MET A 338 -12.92 -0.38 1.19
C MET A 338 -12.69 -1.63 2.06
N MET A 339 -11.44 -2.07 2.20
CA MET A 339 -11.12 -3.31 2.94
C MET A 339 -11.37 -3.21 4.45
N ASP A 340 -11.66 -2.02 4.98
CA ASP A 340 -12.17 -1.81 6.34
C ASP A 340 -13.67 -2.16 6.52
N GLY A 341 -14.37 -2.45 5.41
CA GLY A 341 -15.77 -2.84 5.37
C GLY A 341 -16.76 -1.68 5.26
N ASN A 342 -16.29 -0.43 5.22
CA ASN A 342 -17.17 0.70 4.94
C ASN A 342 -17.38 0.81 3.42
N ASP A 343 -18.60 1.16 2.99
CA ASP A 343 -18.84 1.54 1.59
C ASP A 343 -17.88 2.68 1.22
N ALA A 344 -17.22 2.57 0.08
CA ALA A 344 -16.25 3.55 -0.35
C ALA A 344 -16.87 4.96 -0.46
N SER A 345 -18.18 5.09 -0.72
CA SER A 345 -18.88 6.37 -0.71
C SER A 345 -18.83 7.08 0.64
N VAL A 346 -18.81 6.34 1.77
CA VAL A 346 -18.72 6.93 3.12
C VAL A 346 -17.41 7.69 3.30
N TRP A 347 -16.31 7.11 2.83
CA TRP A 347 -15.01 7.75 2.89
C TRP A 347 -14.91 8.96 1.96
N TRP A 348 -15.50 8.85 0.77
CA TRP A 348 -15.63 9.98 -0.14
C TRP A 348 -16.43 11.13 0.51
N GLU A 349 -17.55 10.83 1.16
CA GLU A 349 -18.40 11.82 1.83
C GLU A 349 -17.70 12.49 3.01
N ALA A 350 -17.00 11.71 3.83
CA ALA A 350 -16.23 12.24 4.96
C ALA A 350 -15.18 13.24 4.48
N ASP A 351 -14.45 12.91 3.41
CA ASP A 351 -13.47 13.80 2.82
C ASP A 351 -14.11 15.02 2.16
N TRP A 352 -15.24 14.84 1.49
CA TRP A 352 -15.98 15.94 0.87
C TRP A 352 -16.39 16.98 1.92
N VAL A 353 -16.96 16.53 3.05
CA VAL A 353 -17.33 17.43 4.15
C VAL A 353 -16.11 18.14 4.70
N ALA A 354 -15.00 17.42 4.93
CA ALA A 354 -13.78 18.02 5.43
C ALA A 354 -13.23 19.09 4.47
N ILE A 355 -13.17 18.80 3.17
CA ILE A 355 -12.70 19.73 2.13
C ILE A 355 -13.63 20.95 2.00
N GLN A 356 -14.94 20.74 1.91
CA GLN A 356 -15.90 21.82 1.70
C GLN A 356 -16.08 22.71 2.93
N SER A 357 -16.01 22.14 4.13
CA SER A 357 -16.08 22.92 5.37
C SER A 357 -14.91 23.91 5.48
N HIS A 358 -13.70 23.50 5.08
CA HIS A 358 -12.53 24.40 5.05
C HIS A 358 -12.73 25.54 4.06
N LEU A 359 -13.18 25.24 2.83
CA LEU A 359 -13.45 26.26 1.80
C LEU A 359 -14.56 27.21 2.25
N THR A 360 -15.61 26.69 2.87
CA THR A 360 -16.73 27.49 3.36
C THR A 360 -16.28 28.39 4.50
N LEU A 361 -15.48 27.89 5.45
CA LEU A 361 -14.92 28.68 6.54
C LEU A 361 -13.98 29.77 6.00
N ALA A 362 -13.06 29.43 5.10
CA ALA A 362 -12.15 30.39 4.48
C ALA A 362 -12.91 31.50 3.73
N ASN A 363 -13.94 31.12 2.95
CA ASN A 363 -14.80 32.08 2.26
C ASN A 363 -15.59 32.95 3.25
N ALA A 364 -16.10 32.39 4.35
CA ALA A 364 -16.81 33.15 5.37
C ALA A 364 -15.89 34.17 6.05
N VAL A 365 -14.64 33.78 6.37
CA VAL A 365 -13.62 34.68 6.93
C VAL A 365 -13.30 35.81 5.94
N ILE A 366 -12.94 35.48 4.69
CA ILE A 366 -12.59 36.47 3.68
C ILE A 366 -13.74 37.46 3.44
N ASN A 367 -14.96 36.98 3.24
CA ASN A 367 -16.10 37.85 2.97
C ASN A 367 -16.52 38.66 4.20
N GLY A 368 -16.43 38.07 5.40
CA GLY A 368 -16.75 38.73 6.67
C GLY A 368 -15.80 39.87 7.00
N SER A 369 -14.48 39.68 6.82
CA SER A 369 -13.46 40.71 7.02
C SER A 369 -13.54 41.88 6.03
N GLN A 370 -14.31 41.73 4.94
CA GLN A 370 -14.56 42.78 3.94
C GLN A 370 -15.90 43.51 4.16
N SER A 371 -16.65 43.19 5.22
CA SER A 371 -17.94 43.81 5.50
C SER A 371 -17.78 45.12 6.31
N GLY A 372 -18.24 46.24 5.77
CA GLY A 372 -18.14 47.56 6.41
C GLY A 372 -19.02 47.77 7.66
N GLN A 373 -19.74 46.74 8.12
CA GLN A 373 -20.64 46.80 9.28
C GLN A 373 -20.28 45.83 10.41
N ALA A 374 -19.49 44.78 10.14
CA ALA A 374 -19.06 43.80 11.14
C ALA A 374 -17.69 43.24 10.73
N VAL A 375 -16.66 44.09 10.76
CA VAL A 375 -15.28 43.66 10.51
C VAL A 375 -14.92 42.62 11.57
N VAL A 376 -14.69 41.39 11.14
CA VAL A 376 -14.20 40.36 12.04
C VAL A 376 -12.67 40.45 12.08
N ASP A 377 -12.16 41.02 13.17
CA ASP A 377 -10.73 41.02 13.50
C ASP A 377 -10.36 39.64 14.05
N TYR A 378 -9.80 38.78 13.21
CA TYR A 378 -9.36 37.44 13.64
C TYR A 378 -7.94 37.47 14.22
N ASN A 379 -7.74 36.74 15.31
CA ASN A 379 -6.43 36.51 15.91
C ASN A 379 -5.60 35.59 15.00
N GLN A 380 -4.60 36.14 14.32
CA GLN A 380 -3.68 35.41 13.44
C GLN A 380 -3.08 34.18 14.12
N SER A 381 -2.78 34.26 15.42
CA SER A 381 -2.24 33.14 16.19
C SER A 381 -3.22 31.96 16.31
N GLY A 382 -4.53 32.23 16.36
CA GLY A 382 -5.57 31.20 16.32
C GLY A 382 -5.71 30.54 14.96
N VAL A 383 -5.55 31.31 13.88
CA VAL A 383 -5.55 30.81 12.50
C VAL A 383 -4.30 29.97 12.23
N ASP A 384 -3.13 30.43 12.67
CA ASP A 384 -1.87 29.69 12.54
C ASP A 384 -1.89 28.40 13.35
N THR A 385 -2.56 28.39 14.52
CA THR A 385 -2.78 27.17 15.32
C THR A 385 -3.72 26.20 14.61
N LEU A 386 -4.75 26.68 13.90
CA LEU A 386 -5.64 25.85 13.10
C LEU A 386 -4.91 25.26 11.87
N LEU A 387 -4.06 26.06 11.20
CA LEU A 387 -3.26 25.61 10.05
C LEU A 387 -2.13 24.64 10.45
N ALA A 388 -1.58 24.77 11.66
CA ALA A 388 -0.48 23.94 12.15
C ALA A 388 -0.88 22.52 12.59
N VAL A 389 -2.18 22.23 12.73
CA VAL A 389 -2.70 20.90 13.11
C VAL A 389 -3.04 20.06 11.86
N GLU A 390 -2.89 20.60 10.65
CA GLU A 390 -3.37 20.00 9.39
C GLU A 390 -2.29 19.62 8.34
N LEU A 391 -1.01 19.51 8.72
CA LEU A 391 0.04 18.91 7.87
C LEU A 391 0.54 17.58 8.43
#